data_AF-A0A482VWB0-F1
#
_entry.id   AF-A0A482VWB0-F1
#
_cell.length_a   1.000
_cell.length_b   1.000
_cell.length_c   1.000
_cell.angle_alpha   90.00
_cell.angle_beta   90.00
_cell.angle_gamma   90.00
#
_symmetry.space_group_name_H-M   'P 1'
#
loop_
_entity.id
_entity.type
_entity.pdbx_description
1 polymer ?
#
loop_
_entity_poly.entity_id
_entity_poly.type
_entity_poly.pdbx_seq_one_letter_code
_entity_poly.pdbx_strand_id
1 'polypeptide(L)'
;MCETAADPPWNFSWVVENQLAAMAWPQTVSNLEYLVQQGIGHLVTLSPEKVPPIIGFPKLDWTQIHIKEFDAPTVKDIVKFIDICQSCQTRNQ
;
A
#
# COMPACT_ATOMS: atom_id res chain seq x y z
N MET A 1 -12.05 -7.50 -26.49
CA MET A 1 -11.90 -8.02 -25.12
C MET A 1 -12.05 -6.79 -24.22
N CYS A 2 -13.08 -6.72 -23.38
CA CYS A 2 -13.22 -5.57 -22.48
C CYS A 2 -12.22 -5.76 -21.34
N GLU A 3 -11.24 -4.86 -21.24
CA GLU A 3 -10.43 -4.75 -20.03
C GLU A 3 -11.37 -4.35 -18.90
N THR A 4 -11.56 -5.25 -17.94
CA THR A 4 -12.26 -4.89 -16.70
C THR A 4 -11.37 -3.89 -15.98
N ALA A 5 -11.74 -2.60 -16.01
CA ALA A 5 -10.99 -1.57 -15.30
C ALA A 5 -10.99 -1.91 -13.80
N ALA A 6 -9.80 -1.99 -13.21
CA ALA A 6 -9.68 -2.25 -11.79
C ALA A 6 -10.13 -1.01 -11.00
N ASP A 7 -10.81 -1.21 -9.88
CA ASP A 7 -11.43 -0.13 -9.11
C ASP A 7 -10.43 0.47 -8.12
N PRO A 8 -10.25 1.80 -8.07
CA PRO A 8 -9.40 2.42 -7.07
C PRO A 8 -9.94 2.15 -5.65
N PRO A 9 -9.06 1.93 -4.68
CA PRO A 9 -9.47 1.96 -3.28
C PRO A 9 -9.94 3.36 -2.89
N TRP A 10 -10.78 3.43 -1.86
CA TRP A 10 -11.38 4.71 -1.46
C TRP A 10 -10.30 5.72 -1.04
N ASN A 11 -10.45 6.97 -1.48
CA ASN A 11 -9.52 8.07 -1.23
C ASN A 11 -8.07 7.80 -1.66
N PHE A 12 -7.88 7.01 -2.72
CA PHE A 12 -6.57 6.89 -3.36
C PHE A 12 -6.09 8.24 -3.88
N SER A 13 -4.87 8.62 -3.53
CA SER A 13 -4.19 9.81 -4.06
C SER A 13 -2.67 9.66 -3.98
N TRP A 14 -1.97 10.28 -4.91
CA TRP A 14 -0.51 10.41 -4.84
C TRP A 14 -0.13 11.49 -3.84
N VAL A 15 0.74 11.14 -2.89
CA VAL A 15 1.43 12.08 -2.00
C VAL A 15 2.70 12.58 -2.70
N VAL A 16 3.40 11.67 -3.37
CA VAL A 16 4.50 11.95 -4.28
C VAL A 16 4.22 11.18 -5.56
N GLU A 17 4.04 11.89 -6.67
CA GLU A 17 3.66 11.33 -7.96
C GLU A 17 4.60 10.17 -8.35
N ASN A 18 3.99 9.03 -8.73
CA ASN A 18 4.69 7.79 -9.12
C ASN A 18 5.67 7.20 -8.08
N GLN A 19 5.58 7.61 -6.81
CA GLN A 19 6.49 7.09 -5.76
C GLN A 19 5.76 6.72 -4.47
N LEU A 20 4.83 7.54 -4.01
CA LEU A 20 4.13 7.32 -2.74
C LEU A 20 2.68 7.73 -2.87
N ALA A 21 1.78 6.79 -2.63
CA ALA A 21 0.34 7.01 -2.60
C ALA A 21 -0.24 6.69 -1.21
N ALA A 22 -1.37 7.30 -0.90
CA ALA A 22 -2.16 7.03 0.30
C ALA A 22 -3.60 6.72 -0.09
N MET A 23 -4.28 5.90 0.72
CA MET A 23 -5.64 5.43 0.49
C MET A 23 -6.25 4.90 1.79
N ALA A 24 -7.58 4.73 1.80
CA ALA A 24 -8.25 3.90 2.78
C ALA A 24 -7.98 2.41 2.54
N TRP A 25 -8.48 1.55 3.44
CA TRP A 25 -8.28 0.10 3.37
C TRP A 25 -8.76 -0.51 2.03
N PRO A 26 -7.87 -1.12 1.22
CA PRO A 26 -8.27 -1.86 0.02
C PRO A 26 -8.91 -3.20 0.41
N GLN A 27 -10.18 -3.38 0.05
CA GLN A 27 -11.01 -4.49 0.53
C GLN A 27 -11.16 -5.63 -0.49
N THR A 28 -10.92 -5.36 -1.77
CA THR A 28 -11.16 -6.31 -2.86
C THR A 28 -9.90 -6.59 -3.65
N VAL A 29 -9.88 -7.71 -4.38
CA VAL A 29 -8.80 -8.01 -5.33
C VAL A 29 -8.74 -6.96 -6.45
N SER A 30 -9.89 -6.44 -6.90
CA SER A 30 -9.97 -5.32 -7.86
C SER A 30 -9.19 -4.10 -7.36
N ASN A 31 -9.28 -3.75 -6.07
CA ASN A 31 -8.46 -2.67 -5.50
C ASN A 31 -6.96 -2.96 -5.59
N LEU A 32 -6.54 -4.20 -5.31
CA LEU A 32 -5.12 -4.58 -5.40
C LEU A 32 -4.62 -4.56 -6.85
N GLU A 33 -5.46 -4.99 -7.79
CA GLU A 33 -5.15 -4.91 -9.23
C GLU A 33 -4.98 -3.47 -9.69
N TYR A 34 -5.83 -2.55 -9.22
CA TYR A 34 -5.67 -1.12 -9.51
C TYR A 34 -4.32 -0.60 -9.04
N LEU A 35 -3.88 -0.94 -7.81
CA LEU A 35 -2.58 -0.52 -7.29
C LEU A 35 -1.43 -1.00 -8.17
N VAL A 36 -1.45 -2.27 -8.60
CA VAL A 36 -0.45 -2.82 -9.51
C VAL A 36 -0.47 -2.11 -10.87
N GLN A 37 -1.66 -1.80 -11.40
CA GLN A 37 -1.80 -1.04 -12.65
C GLN A 37 -1.24 0.38 -12.53
N GLN A 38 -1.29 1.00 -11.35
CA GLN A 38 -0.63 2.28 -11.05
C GLN A 38 0.90 2.15 -10.83
N GLY A 39 1.47 0.96 -10.95
CA GLY A 39 2.90 0.70 -10.75
C GLY A 39 3.31 0.56 -9.28
N ILE A 40 2.36 0.44 -8.35
CA ILE A 40 2.66 0.20 -6.94
C ILE A 40 3.11 -1.25 -6.76
N GLY A 41 4.28 -1.44 -6.17
CA GLY A 41 4.86 -2.77 -5.89
C GLY A 41 4.85 -3.18 -4.40
N HIS A 42 4.64 -2.24 -3.47
CA HIS A 42 4.72 -2.50 -2.03
C HIS A 42 3.57 -1.83 -1.29
N LEU A 43 2.80 -2.61 -0.54
CA LEU A 43 1.69 -2.14 0.29
C LEU A 43 2.08 -2.12 1.78
N VAL A 44 1.89 -0.97 2.43
CA VAL A 44 2.05 -0.84 3.88
C VAL A 44 0.68 -0.73 4.54
N THR A 45 0.39 -1.57 5.53
CA THR A 45 -0.86 -1.52 6.31
C THR A 45 -0.58 -1.07 7.73
N LEU A 46 -1.30 -0.04 8.19
CA LEU A 46 -1.15 0.53 9.52
C LEU A 46 -2.10 -0.08 10.57
N SER A 47 -3.31 -0.46 10.14
CA SER A 47 -4.35 -1.04 10.98
C SER A 47 -4.23 -2.58 11.06
N PRO A 48 -3.90 -3.18 12.22
CA PRO A 48 -3.75 -4.63 12.36
C PRO A 48 -5.03 -5.41 12.02
N GLU A 49 -6.20 -4.82 12.30
CA GLU A 49 -7.52 -5.42 12.07
C GLU A 49 -8.02 -5.32 10.62
N LYS A 50 -7.32 -4.57 9.76
CA LYS A 50 -7.71 -4.30 8.37
C LYS A 50 -6.73 -4.95 7.39
N VAL A 51 -6.66 -6.27 7.42
CA VAL A 51 -5.81 -7.05 6.50
C VAL A 51 -6.46 -7.06 5.11
N PRO A 52 -5.80 -6.51 4.06
CA PRO A 52 -6.31 -6.61 2.69
C PRO A 52 -6.27 -8.05 2.17
N PRO A 53 -6.95 -8.39 1.06
CA PRO A 53 -6.93 -9.74 0.47
C PRO A 53 -5.58 -10.09 -0.21
N ILE A 54 -4.48 -9.88 0.50
CA ILE A 54 -3.09 -9.89 0.03
C ILE A 54 -2.45 -11.28 0.09
N ILE A 55 -2.92 -12.16 0.97
CA ILE A 55 -2.36 -13.52 1.19
C ILE A 55 -2.37 -14.36 -0.09
N GLY A 56 -3.31 -14.10 -1.01
CA GLY A 56 -3.41 -14.75 -2.32
C GLY A 56 -2.97 -13.89 -3.50
N PHE A 57 -2.29 -12.75 -3.26
CA PHE A 57 -1.99 -11.76 -4.28
C PHE A 57 -0.48 -11.49 -4.38
N PRO A 58 0.30 -12.32 -5.10
CA PRO A 58 1.77 -12.30 -5.07
C PRO A 58 2.40 -11.13 -5.87
N LYS A 59 1.59 -10.26 -6.48
CA LYS A 59 2.06 -9.12 -7.28
C LYS A 59 2.45 -7.90 -6.43
N LEU A 60 2.17 -7.94 -5.13
CA LEU A 60 2.47 -6.86 -4.18
C LEU A 60 3.26 -7.42 -3.01
N ASP A 61 4.40 -6.78 -2.71
CA ASP A 61 5.05 -6.91 -1.41
C ASP A 61 4.14 -6.31 -0.34
N TRP A 62 4.18 -6.86 0.87
CA TRP A 62 3.33 -6.41 1.96
C TRP A 62 4.09 -6.30 3.27
N THR A 63 3.86 -5.21 3.99
CA THR A 63 4.42 -5.00 5.33
C THR A 63 3.39 -4.35 6.24
N GLN A 64 3.32 -4.85 7.47
CA GLN A 64 2.50 -4.23 8.50
C GLN A 64 3.37 -3.38 9.44
N ILE A 65 2.85 -2.20 9.77
CA ILE A 65 3.38 -1.30 10.79
C ILE A 65 2.20 -0.94 11.68
N HIS A 66 1.98 -1.71 12.75
CA HIS A 66 0.78 -1.55 13.57
C HIS A 66 0.80 -0.25 14.35
N ILE A 67 -0.18 0.61 14.06
CA ILE A 67 -0.45 1.84 14.80
C ILE A 67 -1.83 1.68 15.41
N LYS A 68 -1.94 1.90 16.72
CA LYS A 68 -3.22 1.87 17.42
C LYS A 68 -4.11 3.00 16.91
N GLU A 69 -5.39 2.73 16.75
CA GLU A 69 -6.35 3.72 16.26
C GLU A 69 -6.31 4.99 17.13
N PHE A 70 -6.26 6.15 16.46
CA PHE A 70 -6.13 7.48 17.07
C PHE A 70 -4.84 7.73 17.87
N ASP A 71 -3.83 6.86 17.79
CA ASP A 71 -2.52 7.08 18.37
C ASP A 71 -1.48 7.47 17.30
N ALA A 72 -0.40 8.10 17.75
CA ALA A 72 0.75 8.40 16.90
C ALA A 72 1.67 7.19 16.73
N PRO A 73 2.36 7.05 15.57
CA PRO A 73 3.42 6.05 15.42
C PRO A 73 4.60 6.33 16.36
N THR A 74 5.32 5.29 16.75
CA THR A 74 6.60 5.47 17.46
C THR A 74 7.70 5.91 16.50
N VAL A 75 8.82 6.44 17.03
CA VAL A 75 10.01 6.76 16.21
C VAL A 75 10.49 5.53 15.43
N LYS A 76 10.43 4.34 16.01
CA LYS A 76 10.81 3.10 15.35
C LYS A 76 9.90 2.77 14.16
N ASP A 77 8.61 3.02 14.29
CA ASP A 77 7.64 2.80 13.21
C ASP A 77 7.87 3.77 12.05
N ILE A 78 8.16 5.03 12.38
CA ILE A 78 8.50 6.07 11.39
C ILE A 78 9.77 5.68 10.64
N VAL A 79 10.84 5.31 11.35
CA VAL A 79 12.11 4.88 10.74
C VAL A 79 11.89 3.66 9.85
N LYS A 80 11.14 2.65 10.33
CA LYS A 80 10.80 1.47 9.53
C LYS A 80 10.06 1.83 8.24
N PHE A 81 9.10 2.75 8.30
CA PHE A 81 8.40 3.21 7.10
C PHE A 81 9.35 3.90 6.11
N ILE A 82 10.24 4.77 6.59
CA ILE A 82 11.25 5.44 5.76
C ILE A 82 12.17 4.42 5.08
N ASP A 83 12.66 3.42 5.82
CA ASP A 83 13.53 2.38 5.28
C ASP A 83 12.86 1.58 4.15
N ILE A 84 11.55 1.31 4.29
CA ILE A 84 10.75 0.64 3.25
C ILE A 84 10.67 1.52 2.00
N CYS A 85 10.36 2.81 2.15
CA CYS A 85 10.30 3.74 1.02
C CYS A 85 11.62 3.81 0.26
N GLN A 86 12.75 3.93 0.98
CA GLN A 86 14.09 3.98 0.39
C GLN A 86 14.46 2.66 -0.33
N SER A 87 14.08 1.53 0.26
CA SER A 87 14.29 0.20 -0.34
C SER A 87 13.48 0.02 -1.62
N CYS A 88 12.24 0.52 -1.66
CA CYS A 88 11.41 0.52 -2.88
C CYS A 88 12.01 1.41 -3.97
N GLN A 89 12.48 2.61 -3.63
CA GLN A 89 13.12 3.52 -4.59
C GLN A 89 14.37 2.91 -5.21
N THR A 90 15.22 2.26 -4.40
CA THR A 90 16.46 1.62 -4.89
C THR A 90 16.17 0.44 -5.83
N ARG A 91 15.08 -0.31 -5.60
CA ARG A 91 14.66 -1.42 -6.48
C ARG A 91 14.11 -0.95 -7.84
N ASN A 92 13.66 0.30 -7.91
CA ASN A 92 13.05 0.89 -9.10
C ASN A 92 14.05 1.67 -9.96
N GLN A 93 15.32 1.76 -9.56
CA GLN A 93 16.44 2.28 -10.35
C GLN A 93 17.09 1.15 -11.16
#